data_AF-A0AAW2Q141-F1
#
_entry.id   AF-A0AAW2Q141-F1
#
_cell.length_a   1.000
_cell.length_b   1.000
_cell.length_c   1.000
_cell.angle_alpha   90.00
_cell.angle_beta   90.00
_cell.angle_gamma   90.00
#
_symmetry.space_group_name_H-M   'P 1'
#
loop_
_entity.id
_entity.type
_entity.pdbx_description
1 polymer ?
#
loop_
_entity_poly.entity_id
_entity_poly.type
_entity_poly.pdbx_seq_one_letter_code
_entity_poly.pdbx_strand_id
1 'polypeptide(L)' 'MKLSLFVVQHKENKPLKEYFQKFKAAALEVPYATQEVKASAFSQGLLDGDFFKSLARKPIAQLDAF' A
#
# COMPACT_ATOMS: atom_id res chain seq x y z
N MET A 1 -21.84 -4.14 -0.82
CA MET A 1 -21.02 -3.91 0.40
C MET A 1 -19.94 -2.92 -0.02
N LYS A 2 -19.86 -1.70 0.55
CA LYS A 2 -18.81 -0.74 0.16
C LYS A 2 -17.49 -1.18 0.82
N LEU A 3 -16.54 -1.74 0.07
CA LEU A 3 -15.21 -2.04 0.61
C LEU A 3 -14.45 -0.73 0.83
N SER A 4 -14.30 -0.30 2.08
CA SER A 4 -13.42 0.82 2.43
C SER A 4 -11.96 0.40 2.22
N LEU A 5 -11.16 1.24 1.55
CA LEU A 5 -9.73 0.96 1.30
C LEU A 5 -8.95 0.63 2.59
N PHE A 6 -9.34 1.25 3.71
CA PHE A 6 -8.67 1.13 5.01
C PHE A 6 -8.95 -0.19 5.74
N VAL A 7 -9.95 -0.97 5.30
CA VAL A 7 -10.25 -2.28 5.92
C VAL A 7 -9.41 -3.42 5.35
N VAL A 8 -8.69 -3.17 4.25
CA VAL A 8 -7.82 -4.18 3.65
C VAL A 8 -6.52 -4.23 4.44
N GLN A 9 -6.24 -5.38 5.05
CA GLN A 9 -5.08 -5.60 5.92
C GLN A 9 -4.23 -6.77 5.38
N HIS A 10 -2.92 -6.57 5.35
CA HIS A 10 -1.93 -7.60 5.09
C HIS A 10 -1.78 -8.44 6.35
N LYS A 11 -2.26 -9.69 6.28
CA LYS A 11 -2.22 -10.61 7.40
C LYS A 11 -0.83 -11.25 7.55
N GLU A 12 -0.45 -11.52 8.79
CA GLU A 12 0.71 -12.35 9.10
C GLU A 12 0.64 -13.70 8.37
N ASN A 13 1.79 -14.20 7.95
CA ASN A 13 1.93 -15.46 7.21
C ASN A 13 1.18 -15.51 5.87
N LYS A 14 0.69 -14.37 5.35
CA LYS A 14 0.13 -14.27 3.99
C LYS A 14 1.10 -13.58 3.04
N PRO A 15 1.18 -14.03 1.77
CA PRO A 15 2.05 -13.42 0.79
C PRO A 15 1.57 -12.01 0.44
N LEU A 16 2.50 -11.09 0.22
CA LEU A 16 2.22 -9.70 -0.19
C LEU A 16 1.35 -9.63 -1.46
N LYS A 17 1.50 -10.59 -2.37
CA LYS A 17 0.69 -10.70 -3.59
C LYS A 17 -0.81 -10.79 -3.28
N GLU A 18 -1.20 -11.52 -2.24
CA GLU A 18 -2.60 -11.67 -1.84
C GLU A 18 -3.15 -10.33 -1.31
N TYR A 19 -2.36 -9.61 -0.52
CA TYR A 19 -2.70 -8.27 -0.05
C TYR A 19 -2.91 -7.30 -1.23
N PHE A 20 -1.97 -7.27 -2.17
CA PHE A 20 -2.04 -6.39 -3.35
C PHE A 20 -3.30 -6.66 -4.19
N GLN A 21 -3.65 -7.93 -4.39
CA GLN A 21 -4.87 -8.30 -5.13
C GLN A 21 -6.14 -7.81 -4.44
N LYS A 22 -6.24 -7.99 -3.11
CA LYS A 22 -7.39 -7.50 -2.33
C LYS A 22 -7.49 -5.98 -2.33
N PHE A 23 -6.35 -5.29 -2.19
CA PHE A 23 -6.31 -3.84 -2.22
C PHE A 23 -6.72 -3.30 -3.58
N LYS A 24 -6.22 -3.89 -4.67
CA LYS A 24 -6.60 -3.50 -6.04
C LYS A 24 -8.11 -3.67 -6.27
N ALA A 25 -8.70 -4.78 -5.81
CA ALA A 25 -10.14 -4.99 -5.92
C ALA A 25 -10.94 -3.91 -5.15
N ALA A 26 -10.57 -3.60 -3.91
CA ALA A 26 -11.21 -2.54 -3.13
C ALA A 26 -11.02 -1.15 -3.76
N ALA A 27 -9.87 -0.87 -4.36
CA ALA A 27 -9.60 0.41 -5.02
C ALA A 27 -10.46 0.66 -6.26
N LEU A 28 -10.92 -0.40 -6.94
CA LEU A 28 -11.85 -0.29 -8.06
C LEU A 28 -13.27 0.11 -7.58
N GLU A 29 -13.64 -0.25 -6.35
CA GLU A 29 -14.95 0.12 -5.78
C GLU A 29 -14.98 1.56 -5.24
N VAL A 30 -13.82 2.23 -5.13
CA VAL A 30 -13.70 3.62 -4.65
C VAL A 30 -13.01 4.48 -5.72
N PRO A 31 -13.68 4.71 -6.88
CA PRO A 31 -13.07 5.39 -8.03
C PRO A 31 -12.67 6.84 -7.74
N TYR A 32 -13.36 7.52 -6.82
CA TYR A 32 -13.13 8.92 -6.45
C TYR A 32 -11.97 9.14 -5.47
N ALA A 33 -11.35 8.08 -4.94
CA ALA A 33 -10.19 8.24 -4.05
C ALA A 33 -8.96 8.72 -4.85
N THR A 34 -8.32 9.79 -4.35
CA THR A 34 -7.09 10.32 -4.93
C THR A 34 -5.94 9.33 -4.79
N GLN A 35 -4.85 9.55 -5.53
CA GLN A 35 -3.67 8.69 -5.44
C GLN A 35 -3.03 8.76 -4.05
N GLU A 36 -3.03 9.93 -3.41
CA GLU A 36 -2.52 10.10 -2.04
C GLU A 36 -3.35 9.28 -1.04
N VAL A 37 -4.68 9.31 -1.17
CA VAL A 37 -5.57 8.52 -0.31
C VAL A 37 -5.34 7.02 -0.51
N LYS A 38 -5.17 6.58 -1.76
CA LYS A 38 -4.85 5.18 -2.09
C LYS A 38 -3.48 4.77 -1.53
N ALA A 39 -2.45 5.61 -1.68
CA ALA A 39 -1.11 5.33 -1.17
C ALA A 39 -1.08 5.27 0.37
N SER A 40 -1.80 6.18 1.03
CA SER A 40 -1.95 6.20 2.49
C SER A 40 -2.67 4.94 2.98
N ALA A 41 -3.83 4.61 2.41
CA ALA A 41 -4.56 3.40 2.79
C ALA A 41 -3.76 2.11 2.51
N PHE A 42 -3.05 2.06 1.39
CA PHE A 42 -2.19 0.92 1.05
C PHE A 42 -1.04 0.76 2.06
N SER A 43 -0.41 1.85 2.46
CA SER A 43 0.70 1.81 3.43
C SER A 43 0.21 1.44 4.83
N GLN A 44 -0.96 1.96 5.24
CA GLN A 44 -1.57 1.65 6.54
C GLN A 44 -2.03 0.20 6.66
N GLY A 45 -2.43 -0.44 5.56
CA GLY A 45 -2.85 -1.84 5.55
C GLY A 45 -1.69 -2.83 5.43
N LEU A 46 -0.44 -2.39 5.23
CA LEU A 46 0.70 -3.30 5.15
C LEU A 46 1.12 -3.79 6.53
N LEU A 47 1.56 -5.05 6.58
CA LEU A 47 2.23 -5.60 7.75
C LEU A 47 3.59 -4.92 7.91
N ASP A 48 4.01 -4.68 9.15
CA ASP A 48 5.35 -4.17 9.47
C ASP A 48 6.45 -5.22 9.20
N GLY A 49 6.70 -5.43 7.92
CA GLY A 49 7.72 -6.33 7.39
C GLY A 49 8.71 -5.61 6.48
N ASP A 50 9.64 -6.37 5.90
CA ASP A 50 10.72 -5.82 5.08
C ASP A 50 10.23 -4.95 3.91
N PHE A 51 9.10 -5.33 3.32
CA PHE A 51 8.48 -4.53 2.26
C PHE A 51 8.03 -3.15 2.76
N PHE A 52 7.29 -3.08 3.87
CA PHE A 52 6.86 -1.81 4.46
C PHE A 52 8.06 -0.93 4.83
N LYS A 53 9.07 -1.52 5.46
CA LYS A 53 10.33 -0.84 5.81
C LYS A 53 11.09 -0.34 4.58
N SER A 54 11.00 -1.03 3.44
CA SER A 54 11.59 -0.58 2.17
C SER A 54 10.88 0.65 1.58
N LEU A 55 9.58 0.83 1.83
CA LEU A 55 8.82 2.00 1.36
C LEU A 55 9.23 3.29 2.06
N ALA A 56 9.58 3.20 3.35
CA ALA A 56 10.08 4.33 4.14
C ALA A 56 11.49 4.79 3.72
N ARG A 57 12.24 3.98 2.97
CA ARG A 57 13.65 4.23 2.61
C ARG A 57 13.87 5.06 1.33
N LYS A 58 12.87 5.76 0.78
CA LYS A 58 13.09 6.74 -0.31
C LYS A 58 12.53 8.11 0.07
N PRO A 59 13.31 9.20 -0.13
CA PRO A 59 14.09 9.45 -1.36
C PRO A 59 15.61 9.50 -1.14
N ILE A 60 16.38 8.79 -1.98
CA ILE A 60 17.77 9.17 -2.26
C ILE A 60 17.68 10.34 -3.24
N ALA A 61 17.51 11.55 -2.71
CA ALA A 61 17.89 12.77 -3.42
C ALA A 61 19.41 12.92 -3.28
N GLN A 62 20.16 12.07 -3.99
CA GLN A 62 21.61 12.11 -4.13
C GLN A 62 21.98 11.21 -5.31
N LEU A 63 21.58 11.67 -6.51
CA LEU A 63 22.13 11.18 -7.77
C LEU A 63 22.56 12.37 -8.64
N ASP A 64 22.98 13.45 -7.98
CA ASP A 64 23.68 14.59 -8.56
C ASP A 64 25.05 14.70 -7.86
N ALA A 65 26.06 14.00 -8.38
CA ALA A 65 27.49 14.33 -8.33
C ALA A 65 28.35 13.10 -8.69
N PHE A 66 28.47 12.83 -9.99
CA PHE A 66 29.72 12.35 -10.60
C PHE A 66 29.88 13.06 -11.94
#